data_AF-A0A8J4QC47-F1
#
_entry.id   AF-A0A8J4QC47-F1
#
_cell.length_a   1.000
_cell.length_b   1.000
_cell.length_c   1.000
_cell.angle_alpha   90.00
_cell.angle_beta   90.00
_cell.angle_gamma   90.00
#
_symmetry.space_group_name_H-M   'P 1'
#
loop_
_entity.id
_entity.type
_entity.pdbx_description
1 polymer ?
#
loop_
_entity_poly.entity_id
_entity_poly.type
_entity_poly.pdbx_seq_one_letter_code
_entity_poly.pdbx_strand_id
1 'polypeptide(L)'
;MALTVSKTPTGSEYKVKDISQAVFGRLEIELAEVEMPGLMSCRSEFGPFQPFKGARITGSLHMTIQTAVLIETLTALGAQVRWCSCNIFSTQDHAAATIALDSAAVFAWKGETLEEYWWCTGKALDWGPGGGPDLMVDNGGDATLLIHEGVKAEEEYEKSGKLPDVNGCENGEYRIVLRIIKDGLLVDPTRYRRTKERLVGVSEETTTGVKRLYQMQANGSLLFLLLMSMTLPLRRSLITCMDVNTHYLMVSREPPMSLLLARSLLSVDMEMLARVVLLLSSELVLV
;
A
#
# COMPACT_ATOMS: atom_id res chain seq x y z
N MET A 1 -12.08 -6.86 -18.53
CA MET A 1 -13.19 -6.02 -18.03
C MET A 1 -13.14 -4.64 -18.66
N ALA A 2 -14.27 -3.92 -18.77
CA ALA A 2 -14.23 -2.51 -19.14
C ALA A 2 -13.60 -1.69 -17.99
N LEU A 3 -12.50 -0.98 -18.25
CA LEU A 3 -11.70 -0.26 -17.25
C LEU A 3 -12.27 1.12 -16.89
N THR A 4 -13.50 1.12 -16.40
CA THR A 4 -14.21 2.28 -15.87
C THR A 4 -14.55 2.06 -14.40
N VAL A 5 -14.36 3.08 -13.58
CA VAL A 5 -14.70 3.02 -12.15
C VAL A 5 -16.22 3.07 -11.96
N SER A 6 -16.71 2.25 -11.04
CA SER A 6 -18.06 2.36 -10.48
C SER A 6 -18.02 3.24 -9.23
N LYS A 7 -19.19 3.70 -8.76
CA LYS A 7 -19.30 4.47 -7.51
C LYS A 7 -20.39 3.90 -6.61
N THR A 8 -20.13 3.87 -5.30
CA THR A 8 -21.14 3.54 -4.29
C THR A 8 -22.17 4.68 -4.16
N PRO A 9 -23.30 4.48 -3.47
CA PRO A 9 -24.25 5.55 -3.19
C PRO A 9 -23.64 6.75 -2.45
N THR A 10 -22.59 6.52 -1.65
CA THR A 10 -21.83 7.56 -0.95
C THR A 10 -20.76 8.23 -1.82
N GLY A 11 -20.63 7.80 -3.08
CA GLY A 11 -19.70 8.38 -4.07
C GLY A 11 -18.30 7.79 -4.06
N SER A 12 -18.02 6.77 -3.22
CA SER A 12 -16.72 6.08 -3.19
C SER A 12 -16.50 5.28 -4.46
N GLU A 13 -15.32 5.38 -5.06
CA GLU A 13 -14.98 4.68 -6.30
C GLU A 13 -14.61 3.23 -6.04
N TYR A 14 -14.95 2.33 -6.95
CA TYR A 14 -14.48 0.95 -6.91
C TYR A 14 -14.50 0.29 -8.28
N LYS A 15 -13.75 -0.81 -8.41
CA LYS A 15 -13.85 -1.77 -9.49
C LYS A 15 -13.55 -3.17 -8.95
N VAL A 16 -14.61 -3.96 -8.82
CA VAL A 16 -14.55 -5.35 -8.36
C VAL A 16 -15.32 -6.22 -9.34
N LYS A 17 -15.14 -7.53 -9.25
CA LYS A 17 -15.78 -8.48 -10.17
C LYS A 17 -17.30 -8.48 -10.09
N ASP A 18 -17.81 -8.53 -8.86
CA ASP A 18 -19.24 -8.68 -8.59
C ASP A 18 -19.57 -8.15 -7.19
N ILE A 19 -20.22 -6.98 -7.13
CA ILE A 19 -20.56 -6.33 -5.87
C ILE A 19 -21.61 -7.10 -5.07
N SER A 20 -22.38 -8.01 -5.71
CA SER A 20 -23.43 -8.77 -5.02
C SER A 20 -22.86 -9.78 -4.00
N GLN A 21 -21.57 -10.10 -4.09
CA GLN A 21 -20.88 -11.00 -3.17
C GLN A 21 -20.55 -10.37 -1.80
N ALA A 22 -20.84 -9.07 -1.60
CA ALA A 22 -20.56 -8.36 -0.36
C ALA A 22 -21.22 -9.02 0.88
N VAL A 23 -22.42 -9.58 0.73
CA VAL A 23 -23.10 -10.26 1.84
C VAL A 23 -22.33 -11.51 2.28
N PHE A 24 -21.81 -12.29 1.32
CA PHE A 24 -21.01 -13.47 1.63
C PHE A 24 -19.66 -13.10 2.24
N GLY A 25 -18.99 -12.08 1.68
CA GLY A 25 -17.70 -11.64 2.21
C GLY A 25 -17.80 -11.06 3.62
N ARG A 26 -18.91 -10.39 3.97
CA ARG A 26 -19.16 -9.95 5.35
C ARG A 26 -19.19 -11.12 6.34
N LEU A 27 -19.87 -12.23 5.98
CA LEU A 27 -19.91 -13.41 6.84
C LEU A 27 -18.51 -14.00 7.08
N GLU A 28 -17.67 -14.07 6.04
CA GLU A 28 -16.30 -14.58 6.20
C GLU A 28 -15.38 -13.60 6.94
N ILE A 29 -15.58 -12.29 6.78
CA ILE A 29 -14.85 -11.26 7.55
C ILE A 29 -15.17 -11.39 9.04
N GLU A 30 -16.45 -11.53 9.41
CA GLU A 30 -16.87 -11.70 10.81
C GLU A 30 -16.24 -12.95 11.45
N LEU A 31 -16.10 -14.05 10.70
CA LEU A 31 -15.38 -15.23 11.15
C LEU A 31 -13.88 -14.98 11.30
N ALA A 32 -13.26 -14.28 10.33
CA ALA A 32 -11.84 -13.97 10.37
C ALA A 32 -11.47 -13.01 11.51
N GLU A 33 -12.35 -12.09 11.91
CA GLU A 33 -12.11 -11.21 13.06
C GLU A 33 -11.86 -11.98 14.37
N VAL A 34 -12.51 -13.15 14.54
CA VAL A 34 -12.29 -14.02 15.71
C VAL A 34 -10.87 -14.60 15.71
N GLU A 35 -10.35 -14.93 14.54
CA GLU A 35 -9.00 -15.49 14.36
C GLU A 35 -7.91 -14.42 14.24
N MET A 36 -8.28 -13.13 14.33
CA MET A 36 -7.36 -11.98 14.21
C MET A 36 -7.39 -11.08 15.47
N PRO A 37 -7.12 -11.65 16.67
CA PRO A 37 -7.32 -10.96 17.95
C PRO A 37 -6.40 -9.75 18.16
N GLY A 38 -5.23 -9.73 17.52
CA GLY A 38 -4.30 -8.61 17.50
C GLY A 38 -4.88 -7.39 16.77
N LEU A 39 -5.43 -7.57 15.56
CA LEU A 39 -6.12 -6.48 14.87
C LEU A 39 -7.36 -5.99 15.63
N MET A 40 -8.15 -6.90 16.20
CA MET A 40 -9.31 -6.53 17.01
C MET A 40 -8.92 -5.81 18.31
N SER A 41 -7.79 -6.19 18.91
CA SER A 41 -7.21 -5.46 20.05
C SER A 41 -6.78 -4.06 19.65
N CYS A 42 -6.15 -3.88 18.48
CA CYS A 42 -5.81 -2.56 17.96
C CYS A 42 -7.04 -1.68 17.75
N ARG A 43 -8.13 -2.22 17.21
CA ARG A 43 -9.40 -1.47 17.09
C ARG A 43 -9.90 -1.01 18.45
N SER A 44 -9.87 -1.89 19.44
CA SER A 44 -10.35 -1.60 20.81
C SER A 44 -9.47 -0.58 21.53
N GLU A 45 -8.14 -0.72 21.43
CA GLU A 45 -7.17 0.15 22.09
C GLU A 45 -7.09 1.54 21.44
N PHE A 46 -7.03 1.58 20.11
CA PHE A 46 -6.71 2.81 19.37
C PHE A 46 -7.90 3.46 18.66
N GLY A 47 -9.00 2.73 18.46
CA GLY A 47 -10.23 3.26 17.86
C GLY A 47 -10.72 4.55 18.53
N PRO A 48 -10.81 4.64 19.87
CA PRO A 48 -11.26 5.88 20.53
C PRO A 48 -10.37 7.10 20.24
N PHE A 49 -9.08 6.89 19.93
CA PHE A 49 -8.12 7.96 19.68
C PHE A 49 -8.07 8.41 18.22
N GLN A 50 -8.65 7.64 17.30
CA GLN A 50 -8.69 7.94 15.85
C GLN A 50 -7.34 8.43 15.29
N PRO A 51 -6.25 7.65 15.47
CA PRO A 51 -4.90 8.09 15.15
C PRO A 51 -4.69 8.38 13.66
N PHE A 52 -5.42 7.72 12.77
CA PHE A 52 -5.33 7.95 11.33
C PHE A 52 -6.36 8.97 10.82
N LYS A 53 -7.00 9.72 11.71
CA LYS A 53 -8.00 10.72 11.31
C LYS A 53 -7.41 11.72 10.33
N GLY A 54 -7.93 11.71 9.11
CA GLY A 54 -7.50 12.60 8.02
C GLY A 54 -6.36 12.04 7.16
N ALA A 55 -5.76 10.91 7.55
CA ALA A 55 -4.75 10.22 6.75
C ALA A 55 -5.39 9.48 5.57
N ARG A 56 -4.74 9.54 4.42
CA ARG A 56 -5.07 8.81 3.20
C ARG A 56 -4.08 7.67 3.02
N ILE A 57 -4.56 6.42 3.09
CA ILE A 57 -3.71 5.23 3.02
C ILE A 57 -3.99 4.48 1.73
N THR A 58 -2.96 4.31 0.89
CA THR A 58 -3.03 3.40 -0.26
C THR A 58 -2.41 2.06 0.11
N GLY A 59 -3.11 0.96 -0.14
CA GLY A 59 -2.59 -0.39 0.01
C GLY A 59 -2.46 -1.14 -1.31
N SER A 60 -1.39 -1.92 -1.43
CA SER A 60 -1.10 -2.87 -2.51
C SER A 60 -0.67 -4.20 -1.89
N LEU A 61 -1.61 -4.84 -1.19
CA LEU A 61 -1.49 -6.18 -0.59
C LEU A 61 -2.50 -7.11 -1.26
N HIS A 62 -2.29 -8.42 -1.18
CA HIS A 62 -3.30 -9.40 -1.62
C HIS A 62 -4.69 -9.06 -1.08
N MET A 63 -5.69 -8.88 -1.95
CA MET A 63 -7.05 -8.51 -1.55
C MET A 63 -7.85 -9.73 -1.06
N THR A 64 -7.55 -10.20 0.15
CA THR A 64 -8.17 -11.37 0.80
C THR A 64 -9.10 -10.96 1.95
N ILE A 65 -9.75 -11.94 2.59
CA ILE A 65 -10.52 -11.76 3.82
C ILE A 65 -9.65 -11.20 4.96
N GLN A 66 -8.41 -11.68 5.13
CA GLN A 66 -7.51 -11.18 6.17
C GLN A 66 -7.11 -9.72 5.91
N THR A 67 -6.86 -9.38 4.64
CA THR A 67 -6.62 -7.99 4.24
C THR A 67 -7.87 -7.13 4.42
N ALA A 68 -9.08 -7.68 4.24
CA ALA A 68 -10.31 -6.96 4.54
C ALA A 68 -10.41 -6.57 6.02
N VAL A 69 -10.04 -7.47 6.96
CA VAL A 69 -9.94 -7.16 8.39
C VAL A 69 -8.88 -6.08 8.67
N LEU A 70 -7.74 -6.11 7.97
CA LEU A 70 -6.74 -5.04 8.05
C LEU A 70 -7.31 -3.69 7.59
N ILE A 71 -7.94 -3.64 6.41
CA ILE A 71 -8.53 -2.41 5.86
C ILE A 71 -9.56 -1.83 6.83
N GLU A 72 -10.45 -2.66 7.36
CA GLU A 72 -11.44 -2.23 8.35
C GLU A 72 -10.82 -1.78 9.68
N THR A 73 -9.64 -2.30 10.02
CA THR A 73 -8.88 -1.79 11.17
C THR A 73 -8.34 -0.40 10.88
N LEU A 74 -7.78 -0.16 9.69
CA LEU A 74 -7.27 1.16 9.31
C LEU A 74 -8.40 2.21 9.28
N THR A 75 -9.56 1.87 8.72
CA THR A 75 -10.73 2.76 8.70
C THR A 75 -11.31 2.96 10.09
N ALA A 76 -11.38 1.91 10.93
CA ALA A 76 -11.79 2.03 12.33
C ALA A 76 -10.87 2.93 13.15
N LEU A 77 -9.59 3.05 12.76
CA LEU A 77 -8.62 3.99 13.34
C LEU A 77 -8.67 5.40 12.70
N GLY A 78 -9.58 5.65 11.75
CA GLY A 78 -9.88 6.97 11.19
C GLY A 78 -9.33 7.26 9.80
N ALA A 79 -8.67 6.28 9.16
CA ALA A 79 -8.09 6.45 7.82
C ALA A 79 -9.15 6.50 6.72
N GLN A 80 -8.87 7.28 5.67
CA GLN A 80 -9.45 7.04 4.35
C GLN A 80 -8.56 6.05 3.62
N VAL A 81 -9.15 5.07 2.93
CA VAL A 81 -8.38 3.97 2.33
C VAL A 81 -8.74 3.78 0.85
N ARG A 82 -7.70 3.56 0.03
CA ARG A 82 -7.82 3.06 -1.35
C ARG A 82 -6.93 1.83 -1.50
N TRP A 83 -7.39 0.81 -2.21
CA TRP A 83 -6.71 -0.49 -2.25
C TRP A 83 -6.69 -1.12 -3.63
N CYS A 84 -5.59 -1.78 -3.95
CA CYS A 84 -5.48 -2.75 -5.04
C CYS A 84 -4.80 -4.03 -4.55
N SER A 85 -4.92 -5.11 -5.33
CA SER A 85 -4.20 -6.35 -5.06
C SER A 85 -2.78 -6.26 -5.61
N CYS A 86 -1.80 -6.95 -5.00
CA CYS A 86 -0.42 -7.06 -5.53
C CYS A 86 -0.20 -8.30 -6.41
N ASN A 87 -1.26 -9.07 -6.69
CA ASN A 87 -1.16 -10.24 -7.56
C ASN A 87 -2.51 -10.57 -8.23
N ILE A 88 -2.45 -10.76 -9.55
CA ILE A 88 -3.61 -10.98 -10.44
C ILE A 88 -4.53 -12.15 -10.08
N PHE A 89 -4.06 -13.12 -9.29
CA PHE A 89 -4.85 -14.29 -8.88
C PHE A 89 -5.16 -14.34 -7.38
N SER A 90 -4.63 -13.41 -6.59
CA SER A 90 -4.73 -13.48 -5.13
C SER A 90 -6.02 -12.94 -4.55
N THR A 91 -6.74 -12.10 -5.32
CA THR A 91 -7.99 -11.50 -4.87
C THR A 91 -9.05 -12.55 -4.55
N GLN A 92 -9.70 -12.39 -3.41
CA GLN A 92 -10.96 -13.04 -3.06
C GLN A 92 -12.09 -12.07 -3.38
N ASP A 93 -12.87 -12.37 -4.43
CA ASP A 93 -13.82 -11.43 -5.02
C ASP A 93 -14.90 -10.96 -4.02
N HIS A 94 -15.34 -11.82 -3.11
CA HIS A 94 -16.31 -11.49 -2.07
C HIS A 94 -15.73 -10.57 -0.98
N ALA A 95 -14.44 -10.72 -0.64
CA ALA A 95 -13.73 -9.82 0.27
C ALA A 95 -13.62 -8.42 -0.36
N ALA A 96 -13.21 -8.36 -1.62
CA ALA A 96 -13.13 -7.11 -2.39
C ALA A 96 -14.49 -6.42 -2.50
N ALA A 97 -15.56 -7.16 -2.78
CA ALA A 97 -16.93 -6.63 -2.86
C ALA A 97 -17.40 -6.03 -1.53
N THR A 98 -17.14 -6.71 -0.41
CA THR A 98 -17.54 -6.23 0.92
C THR A 98 -16.83 -4.92 1.26
N ILE A 99 -15.51 -4.88 1.10
CA ILE A 99 -14.72 -3.68 1.39
C ILE A 99 -15.09 -2.52 0.46
N ALA A 100 -15.31 -2.79 -0.83
CA ALA A 100 -15.75 -1.79 -1.78
C ALA A 100 -17.08 -1.12 -1.39
N LEU A 101 -18.00 -1.89 -0.81
CA LEU A 101 -19.32 -1.41 -0.42
C LEU A 101 -19.29 -0.60 0.88
N ASP A 102 -18.58 -1.11 1.88
CA ASP A 102 -18.74 -0.67 3.26
C ASP A 102 -17.60 0.24 3.76
N SER A 103 -16.38 0.06 3.24
CA SER A 103 -15.17 0.47 4.00
C SER A 103 -14.16 1.30 3.21
N ALA A 104 -13.83 0.93 1.97
CA ALA A 104 -12.75 1.56 1.22
C ALA A 104 -12.97 1.52 -0.30
N ALA A 105 -12.25 2.36 -1.05
CA ALA A 105 -12.21 2.22 -2.50
C ALA A 105 -11.34 1.01 -2.88
N VAL A 106 -11.88 0.05 -3.62
CA VAL A 106 -11.15 -1.17 -4.02
C VAL A 106 -11.13 -1.30 -5.53
N PHE A 107 -9.94 -1.53 -6.08
CA PHE A 107 -9.70 -1.84 -7.49
C PHE A 107 -8.98 -3.20 -7.54
N ALA A 108 -9.76 -4.28 -7.50
CA ALA A 108 -9.21 -5.63 -7.48
C ALA A 108 -10.25 -6.67 -7.90
N TRP A 109 -9.84 -7.65 -8.70
CA TRP A 109 -10.59 -8.88 -8.97
C TRP A 109 -9.67 -10.07 -9.20
N LYS A 110 -10.20 -11.28 -9.03
CA LYS A 110 -9.46 -12.50 -9.34
C LYS A 110 -9.41 -12.72 -10.85
N GLY A 111 -8.21 -12.94 -11.38
CA GLY A 111 -7.98 -13.20 -12.81
C GLY A 111 -7.82 -11.93 -13.63
N GLU A 112 -7.22 -10.89 -13.06
CA GLU A 112 -6.81 -9.69 -13.80
C GLU A 112 -5.82 -10.04 -14.93
N THR A 113 -5.86 -9.29 -16.03
CA THR A 113 -4.70 -9.20 -16.93
C THR A 113 -3.65 -8.26 -16.34
N LEU A 114 -2.42 -8.27 -16.87
CA LEU A 114 -1.37 -7.35 -16.39
C LEU A 114 -1.74 -5.87 -16.66
N GLU A 115 -2.45 -5.58 -17.75
CA GLU A 115 -2.96 -4.23 -18.02
C GLU A 115 -3.99 -3.79 -16.98
N GLU A 116 -4.87 -4.70 -16.57
CA GLU A 116 -5.87 -4.46 -15.54
C GLU A 116 -5.21 -4.26 -14.17
N TYR A 117 -4.24 -5.10 -13.82
CA TYR A 117 -3.44 -5.00 -12.60
C TYR A 117 -2.80 -3.63 -12.44
N TRP A 118 -2.02 -3.19 -13.44
CA TRP A 118 -1.34 -1.91 -13.35
C TRP A 118 -2.32 -0.72 -13.42
N TRP A 119 -3.47 -0.88 -14.09
CA TRP A 119 -4.55 0.11 -14.01
C TRP A 119 -5.12 0.21 -12.58
N CYS A 120 -5.34 -0.92 -11.91
CA CYS A 120 -5.79 -0.98 -10.52
C CYS A 120 -4.78 -0.29 -9.59
N THR A 121 -3.47 -0.57 -9.74
CA THR A 121 -2.39 0.12 -9.00
C THR A 121 -2.43 1.63 -9.22
N GLY A 122 -2.57 2.05 -10.48
CA GLY A 122 -2.73 3.46 -10.84
C GLY A 122 -3.97 4.11 -10.20
N LYS A 123 -5.08 3.38 -10.05
CA LYS A 123 -6.31 3.88 -9.42
C LYS A 123 -6.25 3.91 -7.90
N ALA A 124 -5.59 2.95 -7.27
CA ALA A 124 -5.38 2.93 -5.83
C ALA A 124 -4.50 4.11 -5.37
N LEU A 125 -3.54 4.53 -6.20
CA LEU A 125 -2.70 5.72 -5.96
C LEU A 125 -3.37 7.05 -6.39
N ASP A 126 -4.50 7.00 -7.10
CA ASP A 126 -5.20 8.20 -7.59
C ASP A 126 -6.19 8.71 -6.54
N TRP A 127 -5.78 9.69 -5.74
CA TRP A 127 -6.64 10.35 -4.75
C TRP A 127 -7.37 11.59 -5.30
N GLY A 128 -7.30 11.81 -6.61
CA GLY A 128 -7.88 12.98 -7.27
C GLY A 128 -7.25 14.31 -6.83
N PRO A 129 -7.95 15.44 -7.05
CA PRO A 129 -7.41 16.80 -6.86
C PRO A 129 -6.95 17.10 -5.42
N GLY A 130 -7.49 16.40 -4.42
CA GLY A 130 -7.09 16.58 -3.02
C GLY A 130 -5.71 15.99 -2.68
N GLY A 131 -5.08 15.26 -3.60
CA GLY A 131 -3.76 14.66 -3.44
C GLY A 131 -3.73 13.44 -2.51
N GLY A 132 -2.61 12.72 -2.50
CA GLY A 132 -2.40 11.52 -1.70
C GLY A 132 -1.52 10.50 -2.43
N PRO A 133 -1.22 9.37 -1.78
CA PRO A 133 -1.52 9.04 -0.37
C PRO A 133 -0.60 9.76 0.63
N ASP A 134 -0.98 9.75 1.91
CA ASP A 134 -0.14 10.16 3.04
C ASP A 134 0.72 8.99 3.54
N LEU A 135 0.17 7.78 3.52
CA LEU A 135 0.85 6.55 3.95
C LEU A 135 0.62 5.44 2.93
N MET A 136 1.55 4.50 2.81
CA MET A 136 1.43 3.37 1.90
C MET A 136 1.73 2.03 2.58
N VAL A 137 0.98 1.00 2.19
CA VAL A 137 1.25 -0.40 2.56
C VAL A 137 1.48 -1.18 1.28
N ASP A 138 2.66 -1.77 1.12
CA ASP A 138 3.10 -2.40 -0.14
C ASP A 138 3.58 -3.84 0.07
N ASN A 139 3.42 -4.65 -0.96
CA ASN A 139 3.79 -6.06 -0.98
C ASN A 139 4.37 -6.39 -2.35
N GLY A 140 5.70 -6.49 -2.39
CA GLY A 140 6.47 -6.72 -3.60
C GLY A 140 7.07 -5.44 -4.16
N GLY A 141 6.59 -4.27 -3.74
CA GLY A 141 7.17 -2.96 -4.10
C GLY A 141 6.68 -2.40 -5.44
N ASP A 142 5.56 -2.86 -5.99
CA ASP A 142 5.08 -2.43 -7.31
C ASP A 142 4.44 -1.03 -7.27
N ALA A 143 3.68 -0.71 -6.22
CA ALA A 143 3.17 0.65 -6.01
C ALA A 143 4.34 1.63 -5.78
N THR A 144 5.33 1.21 -4.99
CA THR A 144 6.59 1.95 -4.81
C THR A 144 7.31 2.17 -6.14
N LEU A 145 7.45 1.13 -6.96
CA LEU A 145 8.10 1.20 -8.28
C LEU A 145 7.39 2.19 -9.19
N LEU A 146 6.06 2.16 -9.25
CA LEU A 146 5.29 3.06 -10.11
C LEU A 146 5.51 4.54 -9.74
N ILE A 147 5.58 4.86 -8.44
CA ILE A 147 5.89 6.22 -7.98
C ILE A 147 7.31 6.63 -8.40
N HIS A 148 8.31 5.76 -8.18
CA HIS A 148 9.70 6.09 -8.49
C HIS A 148 9.91 6.28 -10.00
N GLU A 149 9.38 5.40 -10.84
CA GLU A 149 9.48 5.53 -12.29
C GLU A 149 8.64 6.70 -12.82
N GLY A 150 7.49 6.97 -12.20
CA GLY A 150 6.66 8.13 -12.50
C GLY A 150 7.40 9.45 -12.25
N VAL A 151 8.08 9.61 -11.11
CA VAL A 151 8.89 10.80 -10.80
C VAL A 151 10.04 10.96 -11.81
N LYS A 152 10.77 9.88 -12.13
CA LYS A 152 11.85 9.93 -13.13
C LYS A 152 11.33 10.38 -14.50
N ALA A 153 10.17 9.87 -14.90
CA ALA A 153 9.55 10.24 -16.17
C ALA A 153 9.04 11.69 -16.17
N GLU A 154 8.47 12.19 -15.07
CA GLU A 154 8.08 13.59 -14.91
C GLU A 154 9.28 14.53 -15.01
N GLU A 155 10.41 14.20 -14.37
CA GLU A 155 11.64 14.99 -14.44
C GLU A 155 12.24 15.02 -15.84
N GLU A 156 12.25 13.89 -16.56
CA GLU A 156 12.72 13.85 -17.95
C GLU A 156 11.78 14.63 -18.87
N TYR A 157 10.47 14.48 -18.68
CA TYR A 157 9.47 15.21 -19.46
C TYR A 157 9.56 16.72 -19.25
N GLU A 158 9.80 17.18 -18.02
CA GLU A 158 10.00 18.61 -17.71
C GLU A 158 11.28 19.17 -18.37
N LYS A 159 12.36 18.38 -18.42
CA LYS A 159 13.65 18.82 -19.00
C LYS A 159 13.66 18.81 -20.52
N SER A 160 13.11 17.78 -21.15
CA SER A 160 13.29 17.53 -22.59
C SER A 160 11.99 17.43 -23.38
N GLY A 161 10.83 17.43 -22.71
CA GLY A 161 9.52 17.16 -23.33
C GLY A 161 9.36 15.70 -23.79
N LYS A 162 10.31 14.82 -23.47
CA LYS A 162 10.33 13.43 -23.93
C LYS A 162 9.40 12.57 -23.10
N LEU A 163 8.49 11.85 -23.77
CA LEU A 163 7.63 10.85 -23.15
C LEU A 163 8.36 9.51 -23.02
N PRO A 164 7.96 8.64 -22.06
CA PRO A 164 8.49 7.28 -21.95
C PRO A 164 8.41 6.50 -23.26
N ASP A 165 9.51 5.82 -23.62
CA ASP A 165 9.56 4.98 -24.82
C ASP A 165 8.97 3.60 -24.55
N VAL A 166 7.68 3.46 -24.85
CA VAL A 166 6.95 2.21 -24.73
C VAL A 166 7.40 1.17 -25.77
N ASN A 167 7.77 1.60 -26.99
CA ASN A 167 8.06 0.68 -28.09
C ASN A 167 9.47 0.08 -27.98
N GLY A 168 10.42 0.80 -27.40
CA GLY A 168 11.78 0.33 -27.14
C GLY A 168 11.92 -0.63 -25.96
N CYS A 169 10.86 -0.86 -25.17
CA CYS A 169 10.92 -1.73 -24.00
C CYS A 169 10.66 -3.20 -24.37
N GLU A 170 11.64 -4.09 -24.14
CA GLU A 170 11.53 -5.53 -24.40
C GLU A 170 10.70 -6.26 -23.35
N ASN A 171 10.72 -5.82 -22.08
CA ASN A 171 9.95 -6.42 -21.01
C ASN A 171 8.45 -6.07 -21.17
N GLY A 172 7.64 -7.10 -21.44
CA GLY A 172 6.21 -6.94 -21.72
C GLY A 172 5.41 -6.29 -20.60
N GLU A 173 5.72 -6.59 -19.34
CA GLU A 173 5.05 -5.99 -18.18
C GLU A 173 5.52 -4.56 -17.94
N TYR A 174 6.83 -4.31 -17.98
CA TYR A 174 7.37 -2.97 -17.81
C TYR A 174 6.91 -2.02 -18.92
N ARG A 175 6.66 -2.54 -20.13
CA ARG A 175 6.01 -1.78 -21.20
C ARG A 175 4.62 -1.25 -20.80
N ILE A 176 3.85 -2.01 -20.03
CA ILE A 176 2.54 -1.59 -19.51
C ILE A 176 2.72 -0.45 -18.50
N VAL A 177 3.69 -0.57 -17.59
CA VAL A 177 4.05 0.49 -16.63
C VAL A 177 4.41 1.78 -17.35
N LEU A 178 5.31 1.72 -18.35
CA LEU A 178 5.71 2.89 -19.14
C LEU A 178 4.53 3.53 -19.88
N ARG A 179 3.58 2.72 -20.36
CA ARG A 179 2.37 3.23 -21.01
C ARG A 179 1.46 3.96 -20.03
N ILE A 180 1.26 3.42 -18.82
CA ILE A 180 0.47 4.10 -17.78
C ILE A 180 1.11 5.42 -17.37
N ILE A 181 2.43 5.45 -17.20
CA ILE A 181 3.16 6.69 -16.89
C ILE A 181 3.02 7.69 -18.05
N LYS A 182 3.24 7.25 -19.29
CA LYS A 182 3.11 8.08 -20.49
C LYS A 182 1.71 8.70 -20.60
N ASP A 183 0.66 7.90 -20.44
CA ASP A 183 -0.72 8.37 -20.54
C ASP A 183 -1.06 9.31 -19.37
N GLY A 184 -0.53 9.02 -18.17
CA GLY A 184 -0.65 9.87 -16.99
C GLY A 184 0.01 11.24 -17.16
N LEU A 185 1.20 11.31 -17.77
CA LEU A 185 1.91 12.58 -18.04
C LEU A 185 1.10 13.53 -18.94
N LEU A 186 0.32 12.98 -19.86
CA LEU A 186 -0.54 13.78 -20.75
C LEU A 186 -1.75 14.39 -20.04
N VAL A 187 -2.13 13.85 -18.87
CA VAL A 187 -3.24 14.34 -18.05
C VAL A 187 -2.74 15.25 -16.94
N ASP A 188 -1.69 14.83 -16.22
CA ASP A 188 -1.13 15.52 -15.08
C ASP A 188 0.38 15.22 -14.96
N PRO A 189 1.26 16.10 -15.51
CA PRO A 189 2.72 15.88 -15.55
C PRO A 189 3.42 16.16 -14.22
N THR A 190 2.66 16.26 -13.13
CA THR A 190 3.15 16.60 -11.78
C THR A 190 2.60 15.67 -10.70
N ARG A 191 1.85 14.65 -11.11
CA ARG A 191 1.13 13.74 -10.23
C ARG A 191 2.06 13.05 -9.24
N TYR A 192 3.09 12.37 -9.75
CA TYR A 192 3.98 11.53 -8.96
C TYR A 192 4.93 12.37 -8.09
N ARG A 193 5.37 13.55 -8.55
CA ARG A 193 6.10 14.49 -7.70
C ARG A 193 5.28 14.96 -6.51
N ARG A 194 4.02 15.37 -6.72
CA ARG A 194 3.12 15.72 -5.61
C ARG A 194 2.86 14.54 -4.66
N THR A 195 2.68 13.34 -5.22
CA THR A 195 2.53 12.11 -4.42
C THR A 195 3.79 11.87 -3.57
N LYS A 196 4.99 11.95 -4.15
CA LYS A 196 6.27 11.83 -3.42
C LYS A 196 6.38 12.85 -2.29
N GLU A 197 6.08 14.12 -2.56
CA GLU A 197 6.23 15.21 -1.58
C GLU A 197 5.28 15.06 -0.39
N ARG A 198 4.11 14.46 -0.62
CA ARG A 198 3.09 14.24 0.40
C ARG A 198 3.29 12.93 1.17
N LEU A 199 3.82 11.90 0.52
CA LEU A 199 3.95 10.57 1.11
C LEU A 199 4.93 10.60 2.28
N VAL A 200 4.42 10.29 3.48
CA VAL A 200 5.22 10.22 4.69
C VAL A 200 6.12 8.98 4.67
N GLY A 201 5.59 7.84 4.21
CA GLY A 201 6.39 6.63 4.04
C GLY A 201 5.60 5.39 3.62
N VAL A 202 6.33 4.30 3.45
CA VAL A 202 5.81 2.98 3.07
C VAL A 202 6.13 1.91 4.12
N SER A 203 5.17 1.02 4.37
CA SER A 203 5.37 -0.24 5.07
C SER A 203 5.40 -1.42 4.08
N GLU A 204 6.54 -2.11 3.97
CA GLU A 204 6.71 -3.22 3.01
C GLU A 204 6.63 -4.61 3.70
N GLU A 205 5.83 -5.50 3.10
CA GLU A 205 5.51 -6.83 3.65
C GLU A 205 6.43 -7.96 3.16
N THR A 206 7.13 -7.84 2.03
CA THR A 206 7.89 -8.99 1.47
C THR A 206 9.39 -8.78 1.43
N THR A 207 10.14 -9.89 1.47
CA THR A 207 11.60 -9.88 1.26
C THR A 207 12.00 -9.34 -0.10
N THR A 208 11.19 -9.59 -1.14
CA THR A 208 11.44 -9.11 -2.51
C THR A 208 11.30 -7.59 -2.58
N GLY A 209 10.20 -7.03 -2.06
CA GLY A 209 10.01 -5.57 -2.00
C GLY A 209 11.10 -4.90 -1.16
N VAL A 210 11.42 -5.48 0.01
CA VAL A 210 12.54 -5.04 0.85
C VAL A 210 13.86 -5.00 0.07
N LYS A 211 14.17 -6.03 -0.73
CA LYS A 211 15.40 -6.06 -1.55
C LYS A 211 15.43 -4.93 -2.59
N ARG A 212 14.30 -4.66 -3.25
CA ARG A 212 14.18 -3.55 -4.21
C ARG A 212 14.45 -2.21 -3.52
N LEU A 213 13.90 -2.01 -2.33
CA LEU A 213 14.11 -0.81 -1.52
C LEU A 213 15.58 -0.65 -1.10
N TYR A 214 16.25 -1.71 -0.65
CA TYR A 214 17.68 -1.69 -0.36
C TYR A 214 18.52 -1.27 -1.57
N GLN A 215 18.16 -1.73 -2.78
CA GLN A 215 18.84 -1.33 -4.01
C GLN A 215 18.66 0.16 -4.30
N MET A 216 17.44 0.68 -4.14
CA MET A 216 17.14 2.12 -4.30
C MET A 216 17.85 2.98 -3.24
N GLN A 217 18.01 2.46 -2.03
CA GLN A 217 18.75 3.18 -1.00
C GLN A 217 20.24 3.19 -1.30
N ALA A 218 20.82 2.04 -1.66
CA ALA A 218 22.25 1.92 -1.95
C ALA A 218 22.70 2.80 -3.12
N ASN A 219 21.81 3.06 -4.08
CA ASN A 219 22.10 3.95 -5.21
C ASN A 219 21.57 5.39 -5.03
N GLY A 220 21.03 5.72 -3.84
CA GLY A 220 20.55 7.07 -3.51
C GLY A 220 19.26 7.52 -4.22
N SER A 221 18.51 6.60 -4.83
CA SER A 221 17.26 6.91 -5.56
C SER A 221 15.98 6.77 -4.73
N LEU A 222 16.06 6.27 -3.50
CA LEU A 222 14.89 6.12 -2.62
C LEU A 222 14.28 7.49 -2.27
N LEU A 223 12.99 7.66 -2.55
CA LEU A 223 12.33 8.98 -2.53
C LEU A 223 11.66 9.37 -1.19
N PHE A 224 11.38 8.43 -0.30
CA PHE A 224 10.62 8.64 0.95
C PHE A 224 10.99 7.63 2.04
N LEU A 225 10.51 7.87 3.28
CA LEU A 225 10.84 7.07 4.46
C LEU A 225 10.29 5.63 4.37
N LEU A 226 11.04 4.69 4.94
CA LEU A 226 10.73 3.26 4.95
C LEU A 226 10.55 2.71 6.37
N LEU A 227 9.50 1.91 6.56
CA LEU A 227 9.38 0.98 7.67
C LEU A 227 9.23 -0.45 7.17
N MET A 228 10.03 -1.35 7.72
CA MET A 228 10.06 -2.75 7.32
C MET A 228 9.23 -3.58 8.31
N SER A 229 8.15 -4.21 7.86
CA SER A 229 7.33 -5.07 8.73
C SER A 229 7.97 -6.45 8.96
N MET A 230 8.76 -6.95 7.99
CA MET A 230 9.34 -8.29 8.01
C MET A 230 10.50 -8.56 8.96
N THR A 231 11.21 -7.52 9.39
CA THR A 231 12.41 -7.66 10.24
C THR A 231 12.09 -7.63 11.73
N LEU A 232 10.81 -7.59 12.10
CA LEU A 232 10.38 -7.59 13.48
C LEU A 232 10.38 -9.02 14.05
N PRO A 233 10.89 -9.22 15.28
CA PRO A 233 11.29 -10.53 15.83
C PRO A 233 10.18 -11.58 15.96
N LEU A 234 8.92 -11.24 15.63
CA LEU A 234 7.82 -12.19 15.58
C LEU A 234 7.88 -13.13 14.36
N ARG A 235 8.60 -12.80 13.28
CA ARG A 235 8.65 -13.63 12.05
C ARG A 235 9.96 -14.39 11.82
N ARG A 236 11.10 -13.98 12.41
CA ARG A 236 12.40 -14.70 12.29
C ARG A 236 13.32 -14.53 13.51
N SER A 237 13.95 -15.63 13.89
CA SER A 237 15.06 -15.72 14.84
C SER A 237 16.20 -14.76 14.46
N LEU A 238 16.62 -13.91 15.42
CA LEU A 238 17.91 -13.21 15.53
C LEU A 238 18.61 -12.79 14.21
N ILE A 239 18.29 -11.60 13.69
CA ILE A 239 19.25 -10.81 12.90
C ILE A 239 19.12 -9.34 13.30
N THR A 240 20.02 -8.90 14.18
CA THR A 240 20.29 -7.48 14.44
C THR A 240 21.28 -6.98 13.39
N CYS A 241 20.90 -5.98 12.60
CA CYS A 241 21.88 -5.16 11.86
C CYS A 241 21.69 -3.71 12.31
N MET A 242 22.62 -3.24 13.13
CA MET A 242 22.80 -1.83 13.47
C MET A 242 23.79 -1.25 12.47
N ASP A 243 23.44 -0.16 11.80
CA ASP A 243 24.45 0.75 11.27
C ASP A 243 24.01 2.21 11.45
N VAL A 244 24.86 2.98 12.14
CA VAL A 244 24.52 4.22 12.86
C VAL A 244 24.44 5.45 11.94
N ASN A 245 24.48 5.25 10.62
CA ASN A 245 24.46 6.32 9.61
C ASN A 245 23.23 6.30 8.69
N THR A 246 22.24 5.45 8.97
CA THR A 246 21.19 5.15 7.98
C THR A 246 19.80 5.09 8.63
N HIS A 247 18.79 5.66 7.97
CA HIS A 247 17.42 5.77 8.47
C HIS A 247 16.72 4.39 8.52
N TYR A 248 17.01 3.60 9.55
CA TYR A 248 16.28 2.38 9.90
C TYR A 248 15.75 2.49 11.33
N LEU A 249 14.51 2.04 11.57
CA LEU A 249 14.06 1.71 12.91
C LEU A 249 13.34 0.36 12.90
N MET A 250 13.90 -0.60 13.65
CA MET A 250 13.21 -1.83 14.05
C MET A 250 12.40 -1.52 15.32
N VAL A 251 11.09 -1.79 15.30
CA VAL A 251 10.19 -1.63 16.46
C VAL A 251 10.23 -2.87 17.37
N SER A 252 11.24 -3.04 18.23
CA SER A 252 11.19 -4.07 19.29
C SER A 252 10.35 -3.63 20.50
N ARG A 253 9.82 -4.60 21.28
CA ARG A 253 8.99 -4.36 22.47
C ARG A 253 9.67 -3.51 23.55
N GLU A 254 10.99 -3.49 23.61
CA GLU A 254 11.78 -2.52 24.40
C GLU A 254 13.07 -2.17 23.65
N PRO A 255 13.40 -0.88 23.45
CA PRO A 255 14.67 -0.47 22.88
C PRO A 255 15.70 -0.11 23.96
N PRO A 256 17.00 -0.45 23.79
CA PRO A 256 18.07 0.11 24.62
C PRO A 256 18.17 1.63 24.46
N MET A 257 18.66 2.32 25.49
CA MET A 257 18.75 3.80 25.59
C MET A 257 19.35 4.53 24.37
N SER A 258 20.15 3.85 23.53
CA SER A 258 20.73 4.40 22.29
C SER A 258 19.72 4.57 21.12
N LEU A 259 18.54 3.97 21.19
CA LEU A 259 17.47 4.07 20.17
C LEU A 259 16.54 5.28 20.34
N LEU A 260 16.68 6.03 21.46
CA LEU A 260 15.85 7.21 21.74
C LEU A 260 16.09 8.38 20.77
N LEU A 261 17.25 8.45 20.10
CA LEU A 261 17.56 9.52 19.14
C LEU A 261 16.88 9.31 17.77
N ALA A 262 16.75 8.06 17.31
CA ALA A 262 16.12 7.76 16.02
C ALA A 262 14.57 7.82 16.07
N ARG A 263 13.99 7.77 17.27
CA ARG A 263 12.57 8.11 17.52
C ARG A 263 12.19 9.55 17.11
N SER A 264 13.16 10.47 17.01
CA SER A 264 12.88 11.87 16.69
C SER A 264 12.52 12.14 15.22
N LEU A 265 12.72 11.16 14.33
CA LEU A 265 12.53 11.31 12.88
C LEU A 265 11.30 10.58 12.32
N LEU A 266 10.65 9.72 13.10
CA LEU A 266 9.45 9.00 12.66
C LEU A 266 8.18 9.73 13.11
N SER A 267 7.26 9.93 12.19
CA SER A 267 5.90 10.33 12.58
C SER A 267 5.25 9.20 13.37
N VAL A 268 4.46 9.56 14.38
CA VAL A 268 3.68 8.62 15.21
C VAL A 268 2.79 7.75 14.32
N ASP A 269 2.27 8.32 13.24
CA ASP A 269 1.40 7.64 12.27
C ASP A 269 2.10 6.48 11.56
N MET A 270 3.37 6.66 11.17
CA MET A 270 4.14 5.62 10.48
C MET A 270 4.49 4.45 11.41
N GLU A 271 4.89 4.71 12.67
CA GLU A 271 5.15 3.65 13.65
C GLU A 271 3.88 2.83 13.93
N MET A 272 2.75 3.53 14.04
CA MET A 272 1.46 2.89 14.25
C MET A 272 1.02 2.05 13.05
N LEU A 273 1.18 2.56 11.83
CA LEU A 273 0.85 1.82 10.62
C LEU A 273 1.69 0.53 10.54
N ALA A 274 3.00 0.62 10.77
CA ALA A 274 3.87 -0.54 10.75
C ALA A 274 3.46 -1.60 11.79
N ARG A 275 3.03 -1.19 12.99
CA ARG A 275 2.52 -2.11 14.03
C ARG A 275 1.24 -2.80 13.59
N VAL A 276 0.28 -2.06 13.02
CA VAL A 276 -0.99 -2.63 12.54
C VAL A 276 -0.74 -3.63 11.40
N VAL A 277 0.12 -3.28 10.44
CA VAL A 277 0.50 -4.17 9.33
C VAL A 277 1.25 -5.42 9.82
N LEU A 278 2.09 -5.30 10.85
CA LEU A 278 2.79 -6.43 11.44
C LEU A 278 1.83 -7.47 12.04
N LEU A 279 0.75 -7.00 12.68
CA LEU A 279 -0.24 -7.90 13.29
C LEU A 279 -0.89 -8.80 12.24
N LEU A 280 -1.27 -8.23 11.08
CA LEU A 280 -1.73 -9.01 9.94
C LEU A 280 -0.73 -10.13 9.58
N SER A 281 0.56 -9.80 9.45
CA SER A 281 1.59 -10.79 9.12
C SER A 281 1.77 -11.88 10.19
N SER A 282 1.54 -11.57 11.46
CA SER A 282 1.63 -12.55 12.55
C SER A 282 0.43 -13.50 12.59
N GLU A 283 -0.74 -13.03 12.17
CA GLU A 283 -2.00 -13.79 12.22
C GLU A 283 -2.21 -14.65 10.97
N LEU A 284 -1.63 -14.25 9.83
CA LEU A 284 -1.58 -15.05 8.60
C LEU A 284 -0.83 -16.39 8.75
N VAL A 285 -0.05 -16.61 9.82
CA VAL A 285 0.68 -17.86 10.07
C VAL A 285 -0.19 -18.91 10.79
N LEU A 286 -1.32 -18.49 11.38
CA LEU A 286 -2.16 -19.33 12.22
C LEU A 286 -3.35 -19.98 11.49
N VAL A 287 -3.54 -19.69 10.19
CA VAL A 287 -4.64 -20.22 9.35
C VAL A 287 -4.11 -21.12 8.24
#